data_AF-A0A6G0VZM3-F1
#
_entry.id   AF-A0A6G0VZM3-F1
#
_cell.length_a   1.000
_cell.length_b   1.000
_cell.length_c   1.000
_cell.angle_alpha   90.00
_cell.angle_beta   90.00
_cell.angle_gamma   90.00
#
_symmetry.space_group_name_H-M   'P 1'
#
loop_
_entity.id
_entity.type
_entity.pdbx_description
1 polymer ?
#
loop_
_entity_poly.entity_id
_entity_poly.type
_entity_poly.pdbx_seq_one_letter_code
_entity_poly.pdbx_strand_id
1 'polypeptide(L)'
;MKNTTNEIRKKFLQFFQKKGHTILPSIYKNDEETYKIWIDIIKIPPEHIIKIGDKDNCKYHSENFWQMGDTGPCGPCTEIFYNYDAKKNHDFSEFLKNKNEYFIEIWNIVFIEYN
;
A
#
# COMPACT_ATOMS: atom_id res chain seq x y z
N MET A 1 3.43 -25.24 -17.69
CA MET A 1 4.47 -24.80 -16.74
C MET A 1 3.81 -24.13 -15.55
N LYS A 2 4.20 -24.46 -14.32
CA LYS A 2 3.74 -23.74 -13.12
C LYS A 2 4.47 -22.39 -13.05
N ASN A 3 3.74 -21.30 -12.84
CA ASN A 3 4.35 -19.99 -12.61
C ASN A 3 5.15 -20.03 -11.29
N THR A 4 6.27 -19.33 -11.24
CA THR A 4 6.96 -19.04 -9.97
C THR A 4 6.15 -18.05 -9.14
N THR A 5 6.37 -18.00 -7.83
CA THR A 5 5.68 -17.04 -6.94
C THR A 5 5.90 -15.59 -7.37
N ASN A 6 7.10 -15.27 -7.86
CA ASN A 6 7.41 -13.93 -8.36
C ASN A 6 6.67 -13.61 -9.66
N GLU A 7 6.51 -14.58 -10.56
CA GLU A 7 5.69 -14.42 -11.75
C GLU A 7 4.22 -14.21 -11.41
N ILE A 8 3.69 -14.91 -10.39
CA ILE A 8 2.32 -14.72 -9.93
C ILE A 8 2.12 -13.29 -9.41
N ARG A 9 3.01 -12.82 -8.52
CA ARG A 9 2.95 -11.45 -7.97
C ARG A 9 3.02 -10.39 -9.06
N LYS A 10 3.94 -10.53 -10.02
CA LYS A 10 4.06 -9.61 -11.16
C LYS A 10 2.79 -9.64 -12.03
N LYS A 11 2.29 -10.83 -12.38
CA LYS A 11 1.06 -10.97 -13.16
C LYS A 11 -0.14 -10.36 -12.45
N PHE A 12 -0.18 -10.46 -11.13
CA PHE A 12 -1.25 -9.89 -10.32
C PHE A 12 -1.22 -8.35 -10.34
N LEU A 13 -0.06 -7.73 -10.10
CA LEU A 13 0.06 -6.27 -10.20
C LEU A 13 -0.20 -5.78 -11.63
N GLN A 14 0.31 -6.50 -12.64
CA GLN A 14 0.04 -6.20 -14.05
C GLN A 14 -1.43 -6.33 -14.42
N PHE A 15 -2.14 -7.31 -13.85
CA PHE A 15 -3.59 -7.45 -14.06
C PHE A 15 -4.30 -6.18 -13.61
N PHE A 16 -3.95 -5.65 -12.44
CA PHE A 16 -4.53 -4.42 -11.94
C PHE A 16 -4.13 -3.20 -12.78
N GLN A 17 -2.86 -3.05 -13.14
CA GLN A 17 -2.44 -1.97 -14.05
C GLN A 17 -3.21 -2.00 -15.38
N LYS A 18 -3.41 -3.19 -15.97
CA LYS A 18 -4.17 -3.36 -17.21
C LYS A 18 -5.65 -3.00 -17.08
N LYS A 19 -6.20 -3.03 -15.88
CA LYS A 19 -7.58 -2.60 -15.60
C LYS A 19 -7.68 -1.11 -15.24
N GLY A 20 -6.58 -0.37 -15.35
CA GLY A 20 -6.49 1.05 -15.05
C GLY A 20 -6.10 1.34 -13.61
N HIS A 21 -5.76 0.33 -12.80
CA HIS A 21 -5.40 0.56 -11.42
C HIS A 21 -3.99 1.15 -11.25
N THR A 22 -3.90 2.15 -10.39
CA THR A 22 -2.65 2.88 -10.11
C THR A 22 -1.92 2.17 -8.97
N ILE A 23 -0.76 1.59 -9.23
CA ILE A 23 0.04 0.97 -8.17
C ILE A 23 0.73 2.06 -7.36
N LEU A 24 0.06 2.46 -6.30
CA LEU A 24 0.52 3.46 -5.34
C LEU A 24 0.50 2.79 -3.97
N PRO A 25 1.64 2.28 -3.48
CA PRO A 25 1.67 1.63 -2.17
C PRO A 25 1.74 2.64 -1.03
N SER A 26 0.95 2.41 0.02
CA SER A 26 1.21 2.97 1.36
C SER A 26 1.97 1.95 2.20
N ILE A 27 2.84 2.41 3.09
CA ILE A 27 3.58 1.58 4.04
C ILE A 27 3.58 2.21 5.42
N TYR A 28 3.78 1.38 6.45
CA TYR A 28 4.03 1.89 7.79
C TYR A 28 5.38 2.61 7.83
N LYS A 29 5.44 3.80 8.42
CA LYS A 29 6.61 4.70 8.35
C LYS A 29 7.92 4.05 8.80
N ASN A 30 7.85 3.12 9.75
CA ASN A 30 9.00 2.45 10.32
C ASN A 30 9.30 1.08 9.67
N ASP A 31 8.48 0.65 8.69
CA ASP A 31 8.65 -0.60 7.97
C ASP A 31 9.56 -0.41 6.74
N GLU A 32 10.85 -0.37 7.01
CA GLU A 32 11.89 -0.22 5.98
C GLU A 32 12.08 -1.49 5.14
N GLU A 33 11.64 -2.66 5.60
CA GLU A 33 11.69 -3.89 4.82
C GLU A 33 10.67 -3.84 3.68
N THR A 34 9.42 -3.52 3.99
CA THR A 34 8.37 -3.36 2.98
C THR A 34 8.72 -2.25 1.99
N TYR A 35 9.28 -1.14 2.46
CA TYR A 35 9.81 -0.09 1.58
C TYR A 35 10.82 -0.64 0.57
N LYS A 36 11.82 -1.40 1.03
CA LYS A 36 12.84 -2.02 0.19
C LYS A 36 12.25 -3.01 -0.81
N ILE A 37 11.27 -3.82 -0.41
CA ILE A 37 10.61 -4.75 -1.33
C ILE A 37 9.93 -3.99 -2.48
N TRP A 38 9.22 -2.89 -2.18
CA TRP A 38 8.57 -2.08 -3.22
C TRP A 38 9.57 -1.47 -4.21
N ILE A 39 10.69 -0.92 -3.74
CA ILE A 39 11.70 -0.29 -4.62
C ILE A 39 12.59 -1.32 -5.34
N ASP A 40 13.03 -2.39 -4.66
CA ASP A 40 14.10 -3.26 -5.15
C ASP A 40 13.55 -4.44 -5.92
N ILE A 41 12.39 -4.97 -5.52
CA ILE A 41 11.80 -6.17 -6.11
C ILE A 41 10.68 -5.80 -7.08
N ILE A 42 9.75 -4.95 -6.62
CA ILE A 42 8.58 -4.56 -7.42
C ILE A 42 8.89 -3.40 -8.37
N LYS A 43 9.94 -2.61 -8.07
CA LYS A 43 10.43 -1.49 -8.88
C LYS A 43 9.43 -0.32 -8.97
N ILE A 44 8.77 0.01 -7.86
CA ILE A 44 8.00 1.25 -7.74
C ILE A 44 8.94 2.43 -7.48
N PRO A 45 8.79 3.56 -8.19
CA PRO A 45 9.56 4.77 -7.92
C PRO A 45 9.38 5.22 -6.47
N PRO A 46 10.46 5.57 -5.73
CA PRO A 46 10.40 6.01 -4.34
C PRO A 46 9.38 7.12 -4.06
N GLU A 47 9.24 8.07 -4.99
CA GLU A 47 8.31 9.19 -4.94
C GLU A 47 6.83 8.77 -5.02
N HIS A 48 6.55 7.54 -5.44
CA HIS A 48 5.21 6.95 -5.49
C HIS A 48 4.97 6.00 -4.30
N ILE A 49 5.80 6.02 -3.25
CA ILE A 49 5.58 5.21 -2.04
C ILE A 49 5.23 6.15 -0.89
N ILE A 50 4.07 5.92 -0.28
CA ILE A 50 3.55 6.76 0.79
C ILE A 50 3.93 6.16 2.13
N LYS A 51 4.64 6.92 2.95
CA LYS A 51 4.96 6.51 4.33
C LYS A 51 3.94 7.10 5.29
N ILE A 52 3.16 6.24 5.95
CA ILE A 52 2.15 6.66 6.94
C ILE A 52 2.65 6.31 8.35
N GLY A 53 2.72 7.33 9.20
CA GLY A 53 3.12 7.18 10.60
C GLY A 53 1.93 7.02 11.54
N ASP A 54 2.24 7.03 12.82
CA ASP A 54 1.24 7.10 13.88
C ASP A 54 0.52 8.46 13.87
N LYS A 55 -0.78 8.44 14.19
CA LYS A 55 -1.66 9.60 14.35
C LYS A 55 -1.81 9.94 15.82
N ASP A 56 -2.14 11.20 16.11
CA ASP A 56 -2.45 11.69 17.46
C ASP A 56 -1.36 11.43 18.52
N ASN A 57 -0.12 11.17 18.10
CA ASN A 57 0.98 10.69 18.94
C ASN A 57 0.69 9.37 19.68
N CYS A 58 -0.27 8.59 19.21
CA CYS A 58 -0.62 7.28 19.75
C CYS A 58 0.08 6.19 18.94
N LYS A 59 1.01 5.47 19.59
CA LYS A 59 1.73 4.37 18.95
C LYS A 59 0.75 3.33 18.40
N TYR A 60 0.98 2.88 17.17
CA TYR A 60 0.14 1.90 16.46
C TYR A 60 -1.25 2.39 16.06
N HIS A 61 -1.57 3.66 16.32
CA HIS A 61 -2.76 4.29 15.76
C HIS A 61 -2.41 4.84 14.37
N SER A 62 -2.51 3.99 13.34
CA SER A 62 -2.11 4.35 11.97
C SER A 62 -3.01 3.65 10.95
N GLU A 63 -3.14 4.22 9.76
CA GLU A 63 -3.79 3.51 8.64
C GLU A 63 -2.96 2.31 8.19
N ASN A 64 -1.62 2.39 8.31
CA ASN A 64 -0.72 1.30 7.97
C ASN A 64 -0.34 0.41 9.17
N PHE A 65 -1.15 0.43 10.23
CA PHE A 65 -1.04 -0.56 11.31
C PHE A 65 -2.43 -1.16 11.55
N TRP A 66 -2.63 -2.37 11.03
CA TRP A 66 -3.94 -3.02 11.07
C TRP A 66 -4.13 -3.76 12.39
N GLN A 67 -5.33 -3.63 12.95
CA GLN A 67 -5.75 -4.29 14.18
C GLN A 67 -7.12 -4.93 13.96
N MET A 68 -7.32 -6.13 14.49
CA MET A 68 -8.63 -6.79 14.42
C MET A 68 -9.69 -6.10 15.30
N GLY A 69 -9.24 -5.45 16.38
CA GLY A 69 -10.04 -4.73 17.36
C GLY A 69 -9.18 -4.38 18.56
N ASP A 70 -9.80 -4.09 19.72
CA ASP A 70 -9.07 -3.74 20.95
C ASP A 70 -8.09 -4.83 21.42
N THR A 71 -8.34 -6.09 21.03
CA THR A 71 -7.47 -7.24 21.30
C THR A 71 -7.39 -8.17 20.08
N GLY A 72 -6.30 -8.92 19.97
CA GLY A 72 -6.10 -9.94 18.93
C GLY A 72 -5.02 -9.57 17.92
N PRO A 73 -4.88 -10.38 16.85
CA PRO A 73 -3.80 -10.25 15.90
C PRO A 73 -3.73 -8.85 15.26
N CYS A 74 -2.53 -8.30 15.23
CA CYS A 74 -2.26 -7.00 14.62
C CYS A 74 -0.83 -6.91 14.08
N GLY A 75 -0.57 -5.86 13.30
CA GLY A 75 0.76 -5.59 12.77
C GLY A 75 0.79 -4.50 11.70
N PRO A 76 2.00 -4.14 11.23
CA PRO A 76 2.17 -3.21 10.13
C PRO A 76 1.54 -3.78 8.85
N CYS A 77 1.12 -2.89 7.95
CA CYS A 77 0.56 -3.30 6.67
C CYS A 77 0.97 -2.38 5.53
N THR A 78 0.78 -2.87 4.30
CA THR A 78 0.90 -2.08 3.08
C THR A 78 -0.39 -2.14 2.28
N GLU A 79 -0.84 -0.99 1.76
CA GLU A 79 -2.09 -0.89 1.01
C GLU A 79 -1.83 -0.49 -0.43
N ILE A 80 -2.71 -0.91 -1.35
CA ILE A 80 -2.66 -0.58 -2.78
C ILE A 80 -3.95 0.17 -3.15
N PHE A 81 -3.83 1.22 -3.96
CA PHE A 81 -4.94 2.09 -4.33
C PHE A 81 -5.38 1.97 -5.80
N TYR A 82 -6.56 2.50 -6.09
CA TYR A 82 -7.13 2.66 -7.42
C TYR A 82 -7.51 4.12 -7.65
N ASN A 83 -6.93 4.76 -8.67
CA ASN A 83 -7.46 6.04 -9.16
C ASN A 83 -8.67 5.77 -10.05
N TYR A 84 -9.86 6.16 -9.62
CA TYR A 84 -11.07 5.97 -10.41
C TYR A 84 -11.36 7.16 -11.36
N ASP A 85 -10.70 8.32 -11.18
CA ASP A 85 -10.68 9.43 -12.13
C ASP A 85 -9.45 9.32 -13.06
N ALA A 86 -9.38 8.23 -13.82
CA ALA A 86 -8.27 7.93 -14.74
C ALA A 86 -8.06 8.98 -15.85
N LYS A 87 -8.98 9.96 -15.98
CA LYS A 87 -8.88 11.07 -16.95
C LYS A 87 -8.01 12.21 -16.44
N LYS A 88 -7.74 12.27 -15.13
CA LYS A 88 -6.83 13.24 -14.52
C LYS A 88 -5.54 12.54 -14.10
N ASN A 89 -4.42 13.02 -14.63
CA ASN A 89 -3.10 12.73 -14.07
C ASN A 89 -3.00 13.48 -12.75
N HIS A 90 -3.54 12.89 -11.69
CA HIS A 90 -3.30 13.37 -10.33
C HIS A 90 -1.83 13.15 -10.00
N ASP A 91 -1.15 14.22 -9.60
CA ASP A 91 0.17 14.10 -9.00
C ASP A 91 0.05 13.25 -7.73
N PHE A 92 0.98 12.31 -7.52
CA PHE A 92 1.05 11.51 -6.30
C PHE A 92 1.17 12.39 -5.05
N SER A 93 1.67 13.62 -5.18
CA SER A 93 1.65 14.62 -4.10
C SER A 93 0.23 15.05 -3.67
N GLU A 94 -0.77 14.96 -4.57
CA GLU A 94 -2.17 15.24 -4.26
C GLU A 94 -2.85 14.09 -3.52
N PHE A 95 -2.33 12.86 -3.62
CA PHE A 95 -2.91 11.69 -2.95
C PHE A 95 -3.06 11.91 -1.45
N LEU A 96 -2.05 12.47 -0.78
CA LEU A 96 -2.11 12.68 0.67
C LEU A 96 -3.16 13.71 1.09
N LYS A 97 -3.50 14.66 0.20
CA LYS A 97 -4.49 15.72 0.47
C LYS A 97 -5.91 15.26 0.14
N ASN A 98 -6.04 14.45 -0.91
CA ASN A 98 -7.32 14.11 -1.53
C ASN A 98 -7.52 12.59 -1.61
N LYS A 99 -6.91 11.81 -0.69
CA LYS A 99 -6.91 10.32 -0.70
C LYS A 99 -8.30 9.78 -0.98
N ASN A 100 -9.31 10.33 -0.32
CA ASN A 100 -10.70 9.86 -0.39
C ASN A 100 -11.51 10.45 -1.55
N GLU A 101 -10.98 11.42 -2.31
CA GLU A 101 -11.69 12.02 -3.44
C GLU A 101 -11.41 11.29 -4.75
N TYR A 102 -10.19 10.83 -5.00
CA TYR A 102 -9.83 10.24 -6.31
C TYR A 102 -9.28 8.82 -6.21
N PHE A 103 -8.87 8.39 -5.01
CA PHE A 103 -8.26 7.11 -4.80
C PHE A 103 -9.09 6.23 -3.88
N ILE A 104 -9.18 4.94 -4.20
CA ILE A 104 -9.88 3.94 -3.40
C ILE A 104 -8.88 2.87 -3.03
N GLU A 105 -8.83 2.49 -1.76
CA GLU A 105 -8.05 1.33 -1.31
C GLU A 105 -8.66 0.06 -1.90
N ILE A 106 -7.86 -0.73 -2.62
CA ILE A 106 -8.31 -1.99 -3.22
C ILE A 106 -7.75 -3.22 -2.53
N TRP A 107 -6.61 -3.09 -1.85
CA TRP A 107 -6.04 -4.21 -1.13
C TRP A 107 -5.17 -3.77 0.04
N ASN A 108 -5.44 -4.34 1.22
CA ASN A 108 -4.59 -4.28 2.39
C ASN A 108 -3.83 -5.60 2.57
N ILE A 109 -2.51 -5.54 2.73
CA ILE A 109 -1.65 -6.69 3.03
C ILE A 109 -1.07 -6.48 4.42
N VAL A 110 -1.61 -7.22 5.38
CA VAL A 110 -1.22 -7.14 6.79
C VAL A 110 -0.13 -8.16 7.10
N PHE A 111 0.95 -7.69 7.73
CA PHE A 111 2.02 -8.52 8.27
C PHE A 111 1.75 -8.71 9.76
N ILE A 112 1.09 -9.81 10.11
CA ILE A 112 0.72 -10.08 11.51
C ILE A 112 2.00 -10.35 12.32
N GLU A 113 2.22 -9.55 13.36
CA GLU A 113 3.43 -9.59 14.21
C GLU A 113 3.11 -9.67 15.72
N TYR A 114 1.93 -9.22 16.15
CA TYR A 114 1.53 -9.11 17.54
C TYR A 114 0.15 -9.73 17.80
N ASN A 115 -0.24 -9.81 19.08
CA ASN A 115 -1.56 -10.24 19.55
C ASN A 115 -1.98 -9.51 20.84
#